data_AF-A0A7W8E2H9-F1
#
_entry.id   AF-A0A7W8E2H9-F1
#
_cell.length_a   1.000
_cell.length_b   1.000
_cell.length_c   1.000
_cell.angle_alpha   90.00
_cell.angle_beta   90.00
_cell.angle_gamma   90.00
#
_symmetry.space_group_name_H-M   'P 1'
#
loop_
_entity.id
_entity.type
_entity.pdbx_description
1 polymer ?
#
loop_
_entity_poly.entity_id
_entity_poly.type
_entity_poly.pdbx_seq_one_letter_code
_entity_poly.pdbx_strand_id
1 'polypeptide(L)'
;MSGPDRVVAIDWSGRVDAAGQRRHIWAGVWTAASVGKSGRERVALEAGRTREELIDWLIELTRETPRMVVGIDCCFSYPAWFLKEHGCRTVFELWRKVAEGKGEEWLHRDCADDRFWGKGGSRRHGRRPDEFCGAGLMRMMRFTDVDNKITPKLLMEEPERAAAVLGITPKSPFQIGGAGSVGTGSLRAMPLLLKLREAGFRTWPYEAADFGEVGPRPLLVEMYTRLLTGAVKKSNAAARKAYLAERRRADEAFAGISRRVMAKAEGSEDAFDALVCMVEMVRWRAEFPGLKATEDKTLRLEGITWRPGVEGQAGG
;
A
#
# COMPACT_ATOMS: atom_id res chain seq x y z
N MET A 1 3.97 22.49 10.12
CA MET A 1 4.90 21.44 10.60
C MET A 1 5.71 20.96 9.40
N SER A 2 7.02 20.76 9.56
CA SER A 2 7.83 20.18 8.47
C SER A 2 7.34 18.77 8.12
N GLY A 3 7.51 18.36 6.86
CA GLY A 3 7.13 17.01 6.39
C GLY A 3 8.06 15.91 6.94
N PRO A 4 7.93 14.67 6.43
CA PRO A 4 8.90 13.62 6.73
C PRO A 4 10.25 13.93 6.09
N ASP A 5 11.32 13.49 6.76
CA ASP A 5 12.70 13.53 6.27
C ASP A 5 13.08 12.24 5.54
N ARG A 6 12.23 11.21 5.63
CA ARG A 6 12.39 9.94 4.90
C ARG A 6 11.04 9.42 4.39
N VAL A 7 11.03 8.96 3.15
CA VAL A 7 9.86 8.33 2.52
C VAL A 7 10.29 6.97 1.99
N VAL A 8 9.51 5.93 2.31
CA VAL A 8 9.70 4.57 1.80
C VAL A 8 8.41 4.10 1.15
N ALA A 9 8.41 3.84 -0.16
CA ALA A 9 7.29 3.20 -0.84
C ALA A 9 7.63 1.75 -1.17
N ILE A 10 6.77 0.83 -0.74
CA ILE A 10 7.00 -0.61 -0.82
C ILE A 10 6.00 -1.22 -1.78
N ASP A 11 6.52 -1.78 -2.87
CA ASP A 11 5.77 -2.75 -3.66
C ASP A 11 5.85 -4.11 -2.95
N TRP A 12 4.68 -4.60 -2.52
CA TRP A 12 4.58 -5.72 -1.59
C TRP A 12 4.27 -7.04 -2.29
N SER A 13 4.86 -8.14 -1.82
CA SER A 13 4.62 -9.47 -2.39
C SER A 13 3.96 -10.45 -1.43
N GLY A 14 2.89 -11.09 -1.91
CA GLY A 14 2.25 -12.23 -1.26
C GLY A 14 2.92 -13.59 -1.50
N ARG A 15 4.03 -13.66 -2.24
CA ARG A 15 4.73 -14.93 -2.53
C ARG A 15 5.15 -15.64 -1.24
N VAL A 16 5.04 -16.97 -1.24
CA VAL A 16 5.34 -17.78 -0.04
C VAL A 16 6.84 -17.98 0.11
N ASP A 17 7.56 -18.24 -0.98
CA ASP A 17 8.97 -18.61 -0.97
C ASP A 17 9.87 -17.38 -0.79
N ALA A 18 10.94 -17.55 -0.01
CA ALA A 18 11.89 -16.47 0.29
C ALA A 18 12.54 -15.91 -0.99
N ALA A 19 12.87 -16.76 -1.98
CA ALA A 19 13.46 -16.31 -3.23
C ALA A 19 12.50 -15.40 -4.03
N GLY A 20 11.22 -15.75 -4.07
CA GLY A 20 10.15 -14.94 -4.63
C GLY A 20 9.99 -13.62 -3.91
N GLN A 21 9.95 -13.63 -2.57
CA GLN A 21 9.90 -12.40 -1.78
C GLN A 21 11.08 -11.47 -2.10
N ARG A 22 12.32 -11.97 -2.07
CA ARG A 22 13.52 -11.19 -2.35
C ARG A 22 13.55 -10.57 -3.75
N ARG A 23 12.92 -11.22 -4.73
CA ARG A 23 12.83 -10.71 -6.11
C ARG A 23 11.72 -9.69 -6.33
N HIS A 24 10.61 -9.83 -5.60
CA HIS A 24 9.36 -9.12 -5.87
C HIS A 24 8.96 -8.12 -4.79
N ILE A 25 9.69 -8.03 -3.69
CA ILE A 25 9.54 -6.93 -2.73
C ILE A 25 10.56 -5.87 -3.08
N TRP A 26 10.07 -4.69 -3.42
CA TRP A 26 10.89 -3.53 -3.78
C TRP A 26 10.58 -2.35 -2.88
N ALA A 27 11.61 -1.62 -2.47
CA ALA A 27 11.52 -0.40 -1.67
C ALA A 27 12.17 0.76 -2.42
N GLY A 28 11.37 1.77 -2.78
CA GLY A 28 11.85 3.08 -3.18
C GLY A 28 12.08 3.92 -1.94
N VAL A 29 13.27 4.46 -1.75
CA VAL A 29 13.66 5.22 -0.55
C VAL A 29 14.12 6.60 -0.96
N TRP A 30 13.54 7.63 -0.34
CA TRP A 30 14.06 8.99 -0.35
C TRP A 30 14.44 9.43 1.05
N THR A 31 15.54 10.18 1.17
CA THR A 31 15.96 10.82 2.41
C THR A 31 16.37 12.26 2.11
N ALA A 32 15.82 13.20 2.88
CA ALA A 32 16.10 14.61 2.79
C ALA A 32 17.59 14.92 2.96
N ALA A 33 18.02 16.06 2.41
CA ALA A 33 19.33 16.61 2.71
C ALA A 33 19.44 16.94 4.21
N SER A 34 20.55 16.59 4.85
CA SER A 34 20.79 16.97 6.24
C SER A 34 21.18 18.45 6.32
N VAL A 35 20.46 19.22 7.14
CA VAL A 35 20.79 20.63 7.41
C VAL A 35 22.20 20.72 8.03
N GLY A 36 23.09 21.50 7.43
CA GLY A 36 24.44 21.76 7.96
C GLY A 36 25.56 20.81 7.49
N LYS A 37 25.26 19.81 6.67
CA LYS A 37 26.27 19.09 5.86
C LYS A 37 26.00 19.39 4.39
N SER A 38 27.01 19.30 3.53
CA SER A 38 26.89 19.42 2.06
C SER A 38 26.09 18.27 1.41
N GLY A 39 25.14 17.69 2.15
CA GLY A 39 24.34 16.55 1.76
C GLY A 39 23.33 16.94 0.69
N ARG A 40 23.28 16.14 -0.36
CA ARG A 40 22.16 16.14 -1.31
C ARG A 40 21.09 15.18 -0.82
N GLU A 41 19.85 15.40 -1.24
CA GLU A 41 18.81 14.39 -1.13
C GLU A 41 19.29 13.07 -1.76
N ARG A 42 18.90 11.95 -1.15
CA ARG A 42 19.32 10.62 -1.59
C ARG A 42 18.11 9.80 -1.99
N VAL A 43 18.19 9.22 -3.18
CA VAL A 43 17.21 8.25 -3.69
C VAL A 43 17.87 6.90 -3.87
N ALA A 44 17.26 5.86 -3.31
CA ALA A 44 17.64 4.47 -3.49
C ALA A 44 16.43 3.63 -3.94
N LEU A 45 16.73 2.52 -4.61
CA LEU A 45 15.73 1.55 -5.03
C LEU A 45 16.32 0.15 -4.78
N GLU A 46 15.72 -0.58 -3.86
CA GLU A 46 16.29 -1.79 -3.27
C GLU A 46 15.31 -2.95 -3.29
N ALA A 47 15.85 -4.15 -3.50
CA ALA A 47 15.15 -5.43 -3.33
C ALA A 47 16.08 -6.37 -2.57
N GLY A 48 15.71 -7.65 -2.47
CA GLY A 48 16.57 -8.67 -1.89
C GLY A 48 16.25 -9.02 -0.45
N ARG A 49 15.17 -8.47 0.13
CA ARG A 49 14.72 -8.77 1.50
C ARG A 49 13.53 -9.72 1.51
N THR A 50 13.44 -10.60 2.51
CA THR A 50 12.15 -11.22 2.85
C THR A 50 11.24 -10.19 3.51
N ARG A 51 9.98 -10.54 3.74
CA ARG A 51 9.06 -9.65 4.46
C ARG A 51 9.55 -9.36 5.89
N GLU A 52 10.06 -10.36 6.59
CA GLU A 52 10.57 -10.22 7.95
C GLU A 52 11.80 -9.31 8.00
N GLU A 53 12.76 -9.52 7.09
CA GLU A 53 13.95 -8.68 6.97
C GLU A 53 13.62 -7.24 6.57
N LEU A 54 12.59 -7.04 5.73
CA LEU A 54 12.12 -5.71 5.37
C LEU A 54 11.61 -4.96 6.61
N ILE A 55 10.86 -5.64 7.48
CA ILE A 55 10.28 -5.03 8.68
C ILE A 55 11.38 -4.70 9.70
N ASP A 56 12.32 -5.60 9.91
CA ASP A 56 13.46 -5.34 10.79
C ASP A 56 14.30 -4.16 10.26
N TRP A 57 14.50 -4.10 8.95
CA TRP A 57 15.17 -2.97 8.31
C TRP A 57 14.38 -1.65 8.46
N LEU A 58 13.06 -1.66 8.30
CA LEU A 58 12.24 -0.46 8.50
C LEU A 58 12.31 0.04 9.94
N ILE A 59 12.31 -0.85 10.93
CA ILE A 59 12.47 -0.51 12.35
C ILE A 59 13.86 0.08 12.61
N GLU A 60 14.91 -0.46 12.00
CA GLU A 60 16.25 0.13 12.13
C GLU A 60 16.31 1.53 11.51
N LEU A 61 15.68 1.75 10.36
CA LEU A 61 15.64 3.07 9.71
C LEU A 61 15.00 4.16 10.59
N THR A 62 14.11 3.81 11.53
CA THR A 62 13.49 4.81 12.43
C THR A 62 14.51 5.38 13.41
N ARG A 63 15.57 4.64 13.74
CA ARG A 63 16.63 5.09 14.67
C ARG A 63 17.47 6.19 14.04
N GLU A 64 17.67 6.12 12.73
CA GLU A 64 18.40 7.14 11.96
C GLU A 64 17.51 8.34 11.61
N THR A 65 16.25 8.11 11.24
CA THR A 65 15.35 9.15 10.74
C THR A 65 13.91 8.83 11.16
N PRO A 66 13.50 9.20 12.38
CA PRO A 66 12.18 8.85 12.93
C PRO A 66 11.03 9.61 12.25
N ARG A 67 11.32 10.77 11.64
CA ARG A 67 10.38 11.54 10.81
C ARG A 67 10.23 10.87 9.45
N MET A 68 9.60 9.70 9.44
CA MET A 68 9.51 8.82 8.27
C MET A 68 8.06 8.48 7.92
N VAL A 69 7.77 8.34 6.63
CA VAL A 69 6.53 7.73 6.13
C VAL A 69 6.86 6.47 5.36
N VAL A 70 6.09 5.41 5.59
CA VAL A 70 6.16 4.14 4.86
C VAL A 70 4.81 3.86 4.22
N GLY A 71 4.77 3.77 2.89
CA GLY A 71 3.63 3.32 2.12
C GLY A 71 3.82 1.87 1.70
N ILE A 72 2.80 1.02 1.91
CA ILE A 72 2.87 -0.41 1.54
C ILE A 72 1.70 -0.75 0.60
N ASP A 73 2.01 -1.38 -0.55
CA ASP A 73 1.00 -1.81 -1.54
C ASP A 73 0.28 -3.10 -1.11
N CYS A 74 -0.55 -3.02 -0.08
CA CYS A 74 -1.43 -4.10 0.35
C CYS A 74 -2.65 -3.58 1.11
N CYS A 75 -3.75 -4.34 1.12
CA CYS A 75 -4.92 -3.95 1.90
C CYS A 75 -4.63 -4.14 3.39
N PHE A 76 -4.86 -3.11 4.21
CA PHE A 76 -4.70 -3.17 5.65
C PHE A 76 -5.88 -3.81 6.36
N SER A 77 -7.02 -4.02 5.68
CA SER A 77 -8.22 -4.58 6.31
C SER A 77 -9.16 -5.25 5.30
N TYR A 78 -10.34 -5.61 5.78
CA TYR A 78 -11.48 -6.16 5.05
C TYR A 78 -12.71 -5.27 5.28
N PRO A 79 -13.82 -5.50 4.55
CA PRO A 79 -15.08 -4.82 4.82
C PRO A 79 -15.52 -4.95 6.29
N ALA A 80 -16.13 -3.91 6.85
CA ALA A 80 -16.43 -3.80 8.27
C ALA A 80 -17.31 -4.94 8.79
N TRP A 81 -18.22 -5.44 7.95
CA TRP A 81 -19.06 -6.59 8.29
C TRP A 81 -18.23 -7.85 8.59
N PHE A 82 -17.13 -8.07 7.85
CA PHE A 82 -16.28 -9.25 8.03
C PHE A 82 -15.49 -9.18 9.33
N LEU A 83 -15.03 -7.98 9.71
CA LEU A 83 -14.38 -7.75 11.00
C LEU A 83 -15.37 -8.02 12.15
N LYS A 84 -16.61 -7.53 12.02
CA LYS A 84 -17.67 -7.75 13.02
C LYS A 84 -18.01 -9.23 13.19
N GLU A 85 -18.13 -9.99 12.10
CA GLU A 85 -18.35 -11.45 12.16
C GLU A 85 -17.22 -12.21 12.86
N HIS A 86 -15.99 -11.68 12.81
CA HIS A 86 -14.83 -12.24 13.51
C HIS A 86 -14.64 -11.66 14.93
N GLY A 87 -15.60 -10.88 15.42
CA GLY A 87 -15.56 -10.26 16.75
C GLY A 87 -14.54 -9.12 16.89
N CYS A 88 -14.00 -8.61 15.79
CA CYS A 88 -13.02 -7.53 15.79
C CYS A 88 -13.72 -6.17 15.84
N ARG A 89 -13.38 -5.37 16.87
CA ARG A 89 -13.83 -3.99 17.08
C ARG A 89 -12.86 -2.96 16.52
N THR A 90 -11.63 -3.38 16.24
CA THR A 90 -10.60 -2.54 15.61
C THR A 90 -9.85 -3.36 14.56
N VAL A 91 -9.22 -2.68 13.60
CA VAL A 91 -8.31 -3.33 12.64
C VAL A 91 -7.14 -4.04 13.33
N PHE A 92 -6.66 -3.53 14.46
CA PHE A 92 -5.54 -4.11 15.19
C PHE A 92 -5.91 -5.47 15.83
N GLU A 93 -7.16 -5.64 16.23
CA GLU A 93 -7.67 -6.94 16.68
C GLU A 93 -7.74 -7.96 15.52
N LEU A 94 -8.10 -7.50 14.31
CA LEU A 94 -8.01 -8.33 13.11
C LEU A 94 -6.56 -8.75 12.82
N TRP A 95 -5.61 -7.80 12.86
CA TRP A 95 -4.20 -8.11 12.61
C TRP A 95 -3.64 -9.12 13.61
N ARG A 96 -4.00 -8.99 14.89
CA ARG A 96 -3.62 -9.95 15.93
C ARG A 96 -4.20 -11.34 15.64
N LYS A 97 -5.49 -11.43 15.33
CA LYS A 97 -6.13 -12.71 14.96
C LYS A 97 -5.45 -13.35 13.74
N VAL A 98 -5.04 -12.55 12.76
CA VAL A 98 -4.30 -13.03 11.58
C VAL A 98 -2.90 -13.52 11.97
N ALA A 99 -2.20 -12.79 12.84
CA ALA A 99 -0.88 -13.18 13.37
C ALA A 99 -0.93 -14.47 14.21
N GLU A 100 -2.04 -14.73 14.90
CA GLU A 100 -2.29 -15.96 15.67
C GLU A 100 -2.56 -17.20 14.77
N GLY A 101 -2.47 -17.06 13.45
CA GLY A 101 -2.58 -18.17 12.50
C GLY A 101 -3.81 -18.12 11.60
N LYS A 102 -4.78 -17.24 11.89
CA LYS A 102 -6.04 -17.20 11.12
C LYS A 102 -5.83 -16.86 9.64
N GLY A 103 -4.79 -16.08 9.33
CA GLY A 103 -4.44 -15.76 7.94
C GLY A 103 -4.08 -16.98 7.12
N GLU A 104 -3.18 -17.82 7.62
CA GLU A 104 -2.78 -19.05 6.91
C GLU A 104 -3.92 -20.09 6.91
N GLU A 105 -4.78 -20.12 7.94
CA GLU A 105 -6.02 -20.91 7.89
C GLU A 105 -6.92 -20.50 6.73
N TRP A 106 -7.17 -19.20 6.51
CA TRP A 106 -7.98 -18.73 5.38
C TRP A 106 -7.34 -18.98 4.01
N LEU A 107 -6.01 -18.99 3.95
CA LEU A 107 -5.24 -19.31 2.75
C LEU A 107 -5.13 -20.81 2.48
N HIS A 108 -5.40 -21.65 3.48
CA HIS A 108 -5.28 -23.09 3.36
C HIS A 108 -6.27 -23.66 2.34
N ARG A 109 -5.82 -24.65 1.55
CA ARG A 109 -6.61 -25.29 0.49
C ARG A 109 -7.86 -26.04 0.99
N ASP A 110 -7.89 -26.37 2.28
CA ASP A 110 -8.98 -27.10 2.93
C ASP A 110 -9.86 -26.20 3.81
N CYS A 111 -9.65 -24.89 3.74
CA CYS A 111 -10.44 -23.94 4.49
C CYS A 111 -11.89 -23.93 3.98
N ALA A 112 -12.84 -24.11 4.91
CA ALA A 112 -14.26 -24.20 4.61
C ALA A 112 -14.90 -22.84 4.26
N ASP A 113 -14.25 -21.74 4.63
CA ASP A 113 -14.73 -20.38 4.34
C ASP A 113 -14.53 -20.08 2.86
N ASP A 114 -15.53 -20.26 2.01
CA ASP A 114 -15.43 -20.12 0.56
C ASP A 114 -15.27 -18.66 0.08
N ARG A 115 -15.43 -17.69 0.99
CA ARG A 115 -15.26 -16.26 0.72
C ARG A 115 -13.89 -15.91 0.21
N PHE A 116 -12.87 -16.70 0.52
CA PHE A 116 -11.53 -16.52 -0.03
C PHE A 116 -11.33 -17.35 -1.31
N TRP A 117 -11.37 -16.69 -2.48
CA TRP A 117 -11.33 -17.37 -3.78
C TRP A 117 -10.06 -17.13 -4.59
N GLY A 118 -9.97 -17.77 -5.77
CA GLY A 118 -8.89 -17.59 -6.74
C GLY A 118 -7.80 -18.66 -6.66
N LYS A 119 -7.82 -19.49 -5.63
CA LYS A 119 -7.08 -20.76 -5.55
C LYS A 119 -8.07 -21.91 -5.39
N GLY A 120 -7.93 -22.93 -6.23
CA GLY A 120 -8.66 -24.19 -6.06
C GLY A 120 -8.08 -24.99 -4.89
N GLY A 121 -8.92 -25.76 -4.22
CA GLY A 121 -8.57 -26.61 -3.08
C GLY A 121 -9.53 -27.80 -2.95
N SER A 122 -9.38 -28.62 -1.92
CA SER A 122 -10.28 -29.78 -1.74
C SER A 122 -11.71 -29.35 -1.40
N ARG A 123 -11.87 -28.16 -0.79
CA ARG A 123 -13.15 -27.58 -0.38
C ARG A 123 -13.55 -26.30 -1.13
N ARG A 124 -12.73 -25.84 -2.08
CA ARG A 124 -13.00 -24.61 -2.86
C ARG A 124 -12.74 -24.83 -4.35
N HIS A 125 -13.68 -24.45 -5.20
CA HIS A 125 -13.52 -24.53 -6.66
C HIS A 125 -12.73 -23.34 -7.26
N GLY A 126 -12.26 -22.40 -6.43
CA GLY A 126 -11.43 -21.26 -6.84
C GLY A 126 -12.15 -20.14 -7.60
N ARG A 127 -13.47 -20.27 -7.84
CA ARG A 127 -14.28 -19.18 -8.42
C ARG A 127 -14.80 -18.29 -7.30
N ARG A 128 -15.12 -17.05 -7.64
CA ARG A 128 -15.77 -16.12 -6.72
C ARG A 128 -17.11 -16.72 -6.25
N PRO A 129 -17.44 -16.66 -4.95
CA PRO A 129 -18.72 -17.10 -4.42
C PRO A 129 -19.89 -16.31 -5.01
N ASP A 130 -21.05 -16.96 -5.08
CA ASP A 130 -22.27 -16.36 -5.63
C ASP A 130 -22.73 -15.14 -4.81
N GLU A 131 -22.48 -15.14 -3.48
CA GLU A 131 -22.78 -13.98 -2.63
C GLU A 131 -21.96 -12.72 -2.96
N PHE A 132 -20.88 -12.86 -3.74
CA PHE A 132 -20.05 -11.75 -4.23
C PHE A 132 -20.28 -11.49 -5.73
N CYS A 133 -21.36 -12.02 -6.30
CA CYS A 133 -21.79 -11.80 -7.67
C CYS A 133 -23.08 -10.97 -7.73
N GLY A 134 -23.38 -10.39 -8.90
CA GLY A 134 -24.58 -9.58 -9.11
C GLY A 134 -24.72 -8.44 -8.09
N ALA A 135 -25.87 -8.38 -7.41
CA ALA A 135 -26.14 -7.40 -6.35
C ALA A 135 -25.17 -7.49 -5.15
N GLY A 136 -24.58 -8.67 -4.92
CA GLY A 136 -23.62 -8.92 -3.83
C GLY A 136 -22.20 -8.44 -4.11
N LEU A 137 -21.91 -7.96 -5.33
CA LEU A 137 -20.56 -7.54 -5.74
C LEU A 137 -19.93 -6.50 -4.80
N MET A 138 -20.74 -5.63 -4.21
CA MET A 138 -20.24 -4.58 -3.31
C MET A 138 -19.86 -5.12 -1.93
N ARG A 139 -20.41 -6.28 -1.53
CA ARG A 139 -20.16 -6.88 -0.21
C ARG A 139 -18.71 -7.32 -0.03
N MET A 140 -18.02 -7.70 -1.11
CA MET A 140 -16.60 -8.09 -1.07
C MET A 140 -15.63 -6.89 -1.07
N MET A 141 -16.12 -5.67 -1.25
CA MET A 141 -15.28 -4.47 -1.41
C MET A 141 -15.31 -3.64 -0.13
N ARG A 142 -14.17 -3.03 0.24
CA ARG A 142 -14.16 -1.94 1.20
C ARG A 142 -14.65 -0.67 0.53
N PHE A 143 -15.11 0.30 1.31
CA PHE A 143 -15.48 1.62 0.83
C PHE A 143 -14.33 2.27 0.03
N THR A 144 -13.10 2.23 0.55
CA THR A 144 -11.91 2.74 -0.17
C THR A 144 -11.68 2.04 -1.51
N ASP A 145 -11.99 0.75 -1.63
CA ASP A 145 -11.81 0.03 -2.90
C ASP A 145 -12.88 0.42 -3.93
N VAL A 146 -14.02 0.95 -3.47
CA VAL A 146 -15.11 1.45 -4.31
C VAL A 146 -14.86 2.90 -4.70
N ASP A 147 -14.42 3.73 -3.76
CA ASP A 147 -14.07 5.14 -3.99
C ASP A 147 -12.90 5.29 -4.99
N ASN A 148 -12.03 4.28 -5.05
CA ASN A 148 -10.95 4.20 -6.04
C ASN A 148 -11.35 3.53 -7.37
N LYS A 149 -12.62 3.10 -7.54
CA LYS A 149 -13.17 2.72 -8.86
C LYS A 149 -13.70 3.95 -9.55
N ILE A 150 -13.56 4.00 -10.88
CA ILE A 150 -14.31 4.98 -11.67
C ILE A 150 -15.80 4.72 -11.48
N THR A 151 -16.49 5.74 -10.98
CA THR A 151 -17.94 5.85 -11.04
C THR A 151 -18.32 6.90 -12.08
N PRO A 152 -19.50 6.82 -12.71
CA PRO A 152 -20.01 7.89 -13.57
C PRO A 152 -20.02 9.27 -12.88
N LYS A 153 -20.24 9.28 -11.56
CA LYS A 153 -20.16 10.47 -10.71
C LYS A 153 -18.73 11.05 -10.65
N LEU A 154 -17.72 10.20 -10.46
CA LEU A 154 -16.31 10.61 -10.48
C LEU A 154 -15.90 11.23 -11.83
N LEU A 155 -16.39 10.66 -12.95
CA LEU A 155 -16.15 11.19 -14.30
C LEU A 155 -16.74 12.59 -14.49
N MET A 156 -17.85 12.91 -13.83
CA MET A 156 -18.54 14.19 -13.93
C MET A 156 -18.00 15.24 -12.95
N GLU A 157 -17.67 14.84 -11.72
CA GLU A 157 -17.33 15.77 -10.63
C GLU A 157 -15.81 15.98 -10.45
N GLU A 158 -14.97 15.00 -10.77
CA GLU A 158 -13.50 15.08 -10.62
C GLU A 158 -12.77 14.50 -11.85
N PRO A 159 -12.84 15.14 -13.03
CA PRO A 159 -12.36 14.57 -14.29
C PRO A 159 -10.84 14.28 -14.32
N GLU A 160 -10.01 15.08 -13.64
CA GLU A 160 -8.57 14.82 -13.51
C GLU A 160 -8.30 13.55 -12.69
N ARG A 161 -9.02 13.35 -11.58
CA ARG A 161 -8.95 12.12 -10.77
C ARG A 161 -9.48 10.93 -11.55
N ALA A 162 -10.58 11.09 -12.29
CA ALA A 162 -11.13 10.03 -13.13
C ALA A 162 -10.16 9.58 -14.23
N ALA A 163 -9.43 10.50 -14.85
CA ALA A 163 -8.39 10.19 -15.82
C ALA A 163 -7.21 9.42 -15.17
N ALA A 164 -6.80 9.82 -13.96
CA ALA A 164 -5.74 9.13 -13.21
C ALA A 164 -6.13 7.69 -12.82
N VAL A 165 -7.43 7.41 -12.64
CA VAL A 165 -7.94 6.07 -12.28
C VAL A 165 -8.50 5.26 -13.46
N LEU A 166 -8.32 5.73 -14.69
CA LEU A 166 -8.79 5.06 -15.91
C LEU A 166 -8.12 3.69 -16.11
N GLY A 167 -8.97 2.65 -16.17
CA GLY A 167 -8.52 1.26 -16.27
C GLY A 167 -8.05 0.65 -14.94
N ILE A 168 -8.16 1.38 -13.82
CA ILE A 168 -7.94 0.83 -12.48
C ILE A 168 -9.19 0.06 -12.06
N THR A 169 -9.01 -1.21 -11.70
CA THR A 169 -10.08 -2.02 -11.08
C THR A 169 -9.51 -2.66 -9.83
N PRO A 170 -9.68 -2.01 -8.65
CA PRO A 170 -9.31 -2.58 -7.37
C PRO A 170 -9.92 -3.98 -7.24
N LYS A 171 -9.09 -4.93 -6.77
CA LYS A 171 -9.53 -6.28 -6.47
C LYS A 171 -9.88 -6.37 -5.00
N SER A 172 -10.83 -7.24 -4.71
CA SER A 172 -11.24 -7.49 -3.32
C SER A 172 -10.09 -8.13 -2.52
N PRO A 173 -9.92 -7.75 -1.24
CA PRO A 173 -8.98 -8.42 -0.34
C PRO A 173 -9.30 -9.90 -0.12
N PHE A 174 -10.51 -10.36 -0.46
CA PHE A 174 -10.88 -11.78 -0.43
C PHE A 174 -10.32 -12.59 -1.62
N GLN A 175 -9.86 -11.94 -2.69
CA GLN A 175 -9.24 -12.64 -3.82
C GLN A 175 -7.81 -13.06 -3.47
N ILE A 176 -7.60 -14.33 -3.14
CA ILE A 176 -6.31 -14.92 -2.72
C ILE A 176 -5.55 -15.65 -3.85
N GLY A 177 -6.08 -15.65 -5.07
CA GLY A 177 -5.37 -16.16 -6.25
C GLY A 177 -5.96 -15.70 -7.58
N GLY A 178 -5.30 -16.09 -8.67
CA GLY A 178 -5.61 -15.61 -10.01
C GLY A 178 -5.03 -14.22 -10.31
N ALA A 179 -5.25 -13.73 -11.52
CA ALA A 179 -4.70 -12.47 -11.98
C ALA A 179 -5.13 -11.29 -11.10
N GLY A 180 -4.15 -10.50 -10.65
CA GLY A 180 -4.36 -9.31 -9.82
C GLY A 180 -4.81 -9.58 -8.38
N SER A 181 -4.69 -10.81 -7.87
CA SER A 181 -5.05 -11.14 -6.48
C SER A 181 -4.23 -10.34 -5.48
N VAL A 182 -4.90 -9.68 -4.53
CA VAL A 182 -4.26 -8.89 -3.46
C VAL A 182 -4.39 -9.55 -2.08
N GLY A 183 -5.30 -10.51 -1.93
CA GLY A 183 -5.67 -11.08 -0.63
C GLY A 183 -4.56 -11.86 0.07
N THR A 184 -3.79 -12.68 -0.68
CA THR A 184 -2.65 -13.39 -0.08
C THR A 184 -1.58 -12.41 0.43
N GLY A 185 -1.29 -11.36 -0.35
CA GLY A 185 -0.35 -10.31 0.08
C GLY A 185 -0.82 -9.59 1.33
N SER A 186 -2.11 -9.23 1.35
CA SER A 186 -2.74 -8.51 2.47
C SER A 186 -2.74 -9.32 3.76
N LEU A 187 -3.20 -10.59 3.73
CA LEU A 187 -3.17 -11.46 4.91
C LEU A 187 -1.76 -11.65 5.47
N ARG A 188 -0.75 -11.75 4.60
CA ARG A 188 0.65 -11.92 5.02
C ARG A 188 1.32 -10.62 5.44
N ALA A 189 0.74 -9.46 5.12
CA ALA A 189 1.19 -8.18 5.62
C ALA A 189 0.73 -7.94 7.06
N MET A 190 -0.52 -8.28 7.39
CA MET A 190 -1.12 -7.92 8.69
C MET A 190 -0.29 -8.26 9.94
N PRO A 191 0.35 -9.45 10.07
CA PRO A 191 1.22 -9.73 11.22
C PRO A 191 2.42 -8.79 11.33
N LEU A 192 2.90 -8.33 10.18
CA LEU A 192 4.06 -7.47 10.05
C LEU A 192 3.70 -5.99 10.23
N LEU A 193 2.51 -5.58 9.79
CA LEU A 193 1.93 -4.27 10.13
C LEU A 193 1.74 -4.15 11.65
N LEU A 194 1.31 -5.23 12.31
CA LEU A 194 1.22 -5.29 13.77
C LEU A 194 2.61 -5.10 14.42
N LYS A 195 3.65 -5.80 13.92
CA LYS A 195 5.02 -5.65 14.41
C LYS A 195 5.56 -4.21 14.25
N LEU A 196 5.29 -3.55 13.12
CA LEU A 196 5.64 -2.14 12.93
C LEU A 196 4.92 -1.23 13.94
N ARG A 197 3.62 -1.45 14.14
CA ARG A 197 2.85 -0.68 15.12
C ARG A 197 3.39 -0.86 16.55
N GLU A 198 3.71 -2.09 16.94
CA GLU A 198 4.33 -2.41 18.24
C GLU A 198 5.72 -1.77 18.38
N ALA A 199 6.45 -1.60 17.28
CA ALA A 199 7.71 -0.86 17.23
C ALA A 199 7.55 0.68 17.26
N GLY A 200 6.32 1.19 17.37
CA GLY A 200 6.03 2.62 17.56
C GLY A 200 5.54 3.36 16.32
N PHE A 201 5.30 2.67 15.21
CA PHE A 201 4.69 3.28 14.02
C PHE A 201 3.23 3.66 14.30
N ARG A 202 2.82 4.83 13.81
CA ARG A 202 1.41 5.23 13.71
C ARG A 202 0.83 4.65 12.43
N THR A 203 -0.41 4.18 12.46
CA THR A 203 -1.08 3.63 11.27
C THR A 203 -2.27 4.48 10.85
N TRP A 204 -2.14 5.24 9.77
CA TRP A 204 -3.26 5.99 9.20
C TRP A 204 -4.15 5.07 8.33
N PRO A 205 -5.50 5.25 8.33
CA PRO A 205 -6.30 6.30 8.98
C PRO A 205 -6.79 5.97 10.40
N TYR A 206 -6.32 4.90 11.01
CA TYR A 206 -6.77 4.47 12.34
C TYR A 206 -6.20 5.35 13.46
N GLU A 207 -5.00 5.87 13.21
CA GLU A 207 -4.23 6.73 14.10
C GLU A 207 -3.80 7.99 13.33
N ALA A 208 -3.84 9.14 14.00
CA ALA A 208 -3.31 10.39 13.42
C ALA A 208 -1.79 10.33 13.30
N ALA A 209 -1.28 11.02 12.28
CA ALA A 209 0.14 11.26 12.10
C ALA A 209 0.72 12.05 13.28
N ASP A 210 2.00 11.80 13.58
CA ASP A 210 2.69 12.37 14.73
C ASP A 210 4.15 12.69 14.40
N PHE A 211 4.34 13.76 13.63
CA PHE A 211 5.66 14.31 13.27
C PHE A 211 6.07 15.45 14.20
N GLY A 212 5.79 15.32 15.50
CA GLY A 212 6.18 16.31 16.52
C GLY A 212 7.69 16.59 16.53
N GLU A 213 8.09 17.71 17.14
CA GLU A 213 9.52 18.06 17.28
C GLU A 213 10.25 17.15 18.27
N VAL A 214 9.55 16.70 19.32
CA VAL A 214 10.08 15.81 20.36
C VAL A 214 9.44 14.44 20.20
N GLY A 215 10.26 13.42 19.97
CA GLY A 215 9.80 12.04 19.80
C GLY A 215 8.86 11.80 18.62
N PRO A 216 9.18 12.26 17.39
CA PRO A 216 8.36 11.98 16.21
C PRO A 216 8.22 10.48 16.01
N ARG A 217 7.03 10.05 15.59
CA ARG A 217 6.73 8.65 15.29
C ARG A 217 6.58 8.43 13.79
N PRO A 218 7.19 7.36 13.26
CA PRO A 218 7.05 7.05 11.85
C PRO A 218 5.60 6.69 11.52
N LEU A 219 5.16 7.04 10.32
CA LEU A 219 3.80 6.82 9.84
C LEU A 219 3.76 5.69 8.82
N LEU A 220 2.81 4.79 8.98
CA LEU A 220 2.45 3.75 8.05
C LEU A 220 1.14 4.13 7.34
N VAL A 221 1.14 4.06 6.01
CA VAL A 221 -0.04 4.28 5.17
C VAL A 221 -0.27 3.11 4.23
N GLU A 222 -1.53 2.74 4.03
CA GLU A 222 -1.92 1.86 2.92
C GLU A 222 -1.73 2.64 1.62
N MET A 223 -1.08 2.01 0.64
CA MET A 223 -0.88 2.56 -0.70
C MET A 223 -1.52 1.65 -1.74
N TYR A 224 -1.95 2.22 -2.86
CA TYR A 224 -2.29 1.46 -4.05
C TYR A 224 -1.50 1.98 -5.25
N THR A 225 -0.54 1.19 -5.73
CA THR A 225 0.45 1.62 -6.75
C THR A 225 -0.18 2.18 -8.03
N ARG A 226 -1.35 1.67 -8.42
CA ARG A 226 -2.07 2.15 -9.60
C ARG A 226 -2.56 3.59 -9.47
N LEU A 227 -2.88 4.08 -8.28
CA LEU A 227 -3.27 5.48 -8.07
C LEU A 227 -2.12 6.46 -8.31
N LEU A 228 -0.88 6.00 -8.17
CA LEU A 228 0.33 6.84 -8.24
C LEU A 228 1.06 6.70 -9.57
N THR A 229 0.95 5.55 -10.24
CA THR A 229 1.60 5.29 -11.54
C THR A 229 0.77 5.73 -12.73
N GLY A 230 -0.55 5.90 -12.56
CA GLY A 230 -1.47 6.24 -13.64
C GLY A 230 -1.59 5.16 -14.72
N ALA A 231 -2.04 5.58 -15.91
CA ALA A 231 -2.36 4.70 -17.02
C ALA A 231 -1.10 4.24 -17.79
N VAL A 232 -0.27 3.40 -17.16
CA VAL A 232 0.87 2.75 -17.83
C VAL A 232 0.70 1.22 -17.88
N LYS A 233 1.02 0.62 -19.03
CA LYS A 233 1.07 -0.86 -19.17
C LYS A 233 2.36 -1.39 -18.53
N LYS A 234 2.35 -1.47 -17.19
CA LYS A 234 3.54 -1.82 -16.38
C LYS A 234 4.19 -3.14 -16.74
N SER A 235 3.46 -4.13 -17.24
CA SER A 235 4.03 -5.40 -17.69
C SER A 235 4.90 -5.29 -18.95
N ASN A 236 4.80 -4.18 -19.70
CA ASN A 236 5.60 -3.92 -20.89
C ASN A 236 6.84 -3.07 -20.56
N ALA A 237 8.03 -3.65 -20.77
CA ALA A 237 9.31 -2.98 -20.51
C ALA A 237 9.53 -1.70 -21.32
N ALA A 238 9.11 -1.67 -22.59
CA ALA A 238 9.21 -0.47 -23.43
C ALA A 238 8.30 0.65 -22.92
N ALA A 239 7.11 0.31 -22.43
CA ALA A 239 6.18 1.28 -21.84
C ALA A 239 6.75 1.89 -20.55
N ARG A 240 7.33 1.08 -19.65
CA ARG A 240 8.01 1.58 -18.43
C ARG A 240 9.17 2.51 -18.78
N LYS A 241 10.01 2.13 -19.75
CA LYS A 241 11.14 2.96 -20.21
C LYS A 241 10.69 4.29 -20.80
N ALA A 242 9.66 4.28 -21.65
CA ALA A 242 9.09 5.50 -22.23
C ALA A 242 8.57 6.45 -21.14
N TYR A 243 7.78 5.91 -20.20
CA TYR A 243 7.26 6.66 -19.05
C TYR A 243 8.38 7.31 -18.24
N LEU A 244 9.39 6.53 -17.83
CA LEU A 244 10.50 7.04 -17.01
C LEU A 244 11.34 8.08 -17.77
N ALA A 245 11.54 7.90 -19.07
CA ALA A 245 12.27 8.85 -19.91
C ALA A 245 11.50 10.16 -20.12
N GLU A 246 10.17 10.11 -20.21
CA GLU A 246 9.30 11.29 -20.27
C GLU A 246 9.31 12.04 -18.94
N ARG A 247 9.03 11.35 -17.82
CA ARG A 247 9.04 11.97 -16.48
C ARG A 247 10.37 12.62 -16.18
N ARG A 248 11.49 11.95 -16.48
CA ARG A 248 12.82 12.54 -16.24
C ARG A 248 13.09 13.84 -17.03
N ARG A 249 12.42 14.03 -18.18
CA ARG A 249 12.53 15.25 -18.98
C ARG A 249 11.59 16.35 -18.52
N ALA A 250 10.39 15.99 -18.10
CA ALA A 250 9.31 16.93 -17.81
C ALA A 250 9.11 17.23 -16.31
N ASP A 251 9.72 16.46 -15.40
CA ASP A 251 9.40 16.48 -13.98
C ASP A 251 10.67 16.57 -13.12
N GLU A 252 10.81 17.66 -12.39
CA GLU A 252 11.98 17.95 -11.54
C GLU A 252 12.20 16.86 -10.48
N ALA A 253 11.13 16.26 -9.98
CA ALA A 253 11.20 15.19 -8.99
C ALA A 253 11.90 13.93 -9.54
N PHE A 254 11.85 13.72 -10.86
CA PHE A 254 12.56 12.63 -11.55
C PHE A 254 13.93 13.06 -12.10
N ALA A 255 14.13 14.34 -12.40
CA ALA A 255 15.35 14.85 -13.02
C ALA A 255 16.61 14.55 -12.19
N GLY A 256 16.50 14.65 -10.85
CA GLY A 256 17.59 14.39 -9.90
C GLY A 256 17.92 12.90 -9.68
N ILE A 257 17.12 11.97 -10.19
CA ILE A 257 17.29 10.53 -9.94
C ILE A 257 18.43 9.98 -10.80
N SER A 258 19.34 9.23 -10.15
CA SER A 258 20.52 8.66 -10.82
C SER A 258 20.12 7.67 -11.93
N ARG A 259 20.94 7.61 -12.99
CA ARG A 259 20.76 6.64 -14.09
C ARG A 259 20.69 5.19 -13.60
N ARG A 260 21.44 4.85 -12.54
CA ARG A 260 21.45 3.51 -11.94
C ARG A 260 20.11 3.15 -11.30
N VAL A 261 19.46 4.10 -10.62
CA VAL A 261 18.14 3.89 -10.03
C VAL A 261 17.08 3.76 -11.13
N MET A 262 17.14 4.61 -12.15
CA MET A 262 16.21 4.53 -13.29
C MET A 262 16.31 3.17 -14.00
N ALA A 263 17.53 2.68 -14.25
CA ALA A 263 17.74 1.37 -14.88
C ALA A 263 17.16 0.20 -14.06
N LYS A 264 17.18 0.29 -12.72
CA LYS A 264 16.52 -0.71 -11.86
C LYS A 264 14.99 -0.67 -12.04
N ALA A 265 14.39 0.51 -12.03
CA ALA A 265 12.95 0.68 -12.23
C ALA A 265 12.49 0.23 -13.62
N GLU A 266 13.31 0.38 -14.66
CA GLU A 266 13.02 -0.18 -15.99
C GLU A 266 12.98 -1.73 -15.98
N GLY A 267 13.73 -2.36 -15.06
CA GLY A 267 13.95 -3.81 -15.02
C GLY A 267 12.74 -4.66 -14.66
N SER A 268 11.81 -4.17 -13.83
CA SER A 268 10.61 -4.91 -13.44
C SER A 268 9.41 -4.00 -13.16
N GLU A 269 8.21 -4.58 -13.11
CA GLU A 269 6.99 -3.88 -12.67
C GLU A 269 7.10 -3.46 -11.20
N ASP A 270 7.48 -4.39 -10.32
CA ASP A 270 7.65 -4.16 -8.88
C ASP A 270 8.62 -2.99 -8.57
N ALA A 271 9.77 -2.94 -9.27
CA ALA A 271 10.76 -1.87 -9.10
C ALA A 271 10.25 -0.52 -9.61
N PHE A 272 9.50 -0.54 -10.71
CA PHE A 272 8.87 0.64 -11.28
C PHE A 272 7.84 1.22 -10.32
N ASP A 273 6.96 0.38 -9.79
CA ASP A 273 5.94 0.77 -8.82
C ASP A 273 6.56 1.40 -7.59
N ALA A 274 7.54 0.73 -6.97
CA ALA A 274 8.22 1.26 -5.78
C ALA A 274 8.90 2.61 -6.04
N LEU A 275 9.54 2.81 -7.19
CA LEU A 275 10.18 4.09 -7.53
C LEU A 275 9.15 5.20 -7.72
N VAL A 276 8.17 4.98 -8.62
CA VAL A 276 7.20 6.02 -8.99
C VAL A 276 6.35 6.41 -7.78
N CYS A 277 5.92 5.43 -6.99
CA CYS A 277 5.16 5.70 -5.78
C CYS A 277 5.97 6.49 -4.77
N MET A 278 7.26 6.17 -4.56
CA MET A 278 8.12 6.95 -3.68
C MET A 278 8.22 8.40 -4.16
N VAL A 279 8.43 8.64 -5.45
CA VAL A 279 8.54 10.00 -6.00
C VAL A 279 7.24 10.79 -5.78
N GLU A 280 6.07 10.17 -6.02
CA GLU A 280 4.79 10.82 -5.76
C GLU A 280 4.55 11.07 -4.27
N MET A 281 4.89 10.13 -3.39
CA MET A 281 4.84 10.36 -1.94
C MET A 281 5.77 11.51 -1.51
N VAL A 282 6.95 11.65 -2.11
CA VAL A 282 7.86 12.79 -1.85
C VAL A 282 7.26 14.10 -2.35
N ARG A 283 6.61 14.11 -3.52
CA ARG A 283 5.92 15.29 -4.07
C ARG A 283 4.87 15.81 -3.07
N TRP A 284 4.10 14.91 -2.49
CA TRP A 284 2.99 15.22 -1.58
C TRP A 284 3.37 15.15 -0.10
N ARG A 285 4.67 15.13 0.23
CA ARG A 285 5.16 14.89 1.59
C ARG A 285 4.68 15.89 2.64
N ALA A 286 4.32 17.10 2.21
CA ALA A 286 3.81 18.15 3.08
C ALA A 286 2.42 17.83 3.66
N GLU A 287 1.67 16.88 3.06
CA GLU A 287 0.34 16.47 3.53
C GLU A 287 0.39 15.52 4.73
N PHE A 288 1.43 14.67 4.83
CA PHE A 288 1.48 13.63 5.86
C PHE A 288 1.33 14.14 7.30
N PRO A 289 1.92 15.28 7.71
CA PRO A 289 1.67 15.86 9.03
C PRO A 289 0.21 16.26 9.30
N GLY A 290 -0.56 16.52 8.25
CA GLY A 290 -1.97 16.88 8.34
C GLY A 290 -2.92 15.70 8.51
N LEU A 291 -2.46 14.47 8.22
CA LEU A 291 -3.31 13.28 8.21
C LEU A 291 -3.86 12.95 9.61
N LYS A 292 -5.18 13.09 9.77
CA LYS A 292 -5.92 12.77 10.99
C LYS A 292 -6.48 11.36 10.97
N ALA A 293 -6.70 10.81 12.17
CA ALA A 293 -7.48 9.59 12.29
C ALA A 293 -8.92 9.85 11.83
N THR A 294 -9.52 8.90 11.13
CA THR A 294 -10.92 9.01 10.72
C THR A 294 -11.87 8.94 11.92
N GLU A 295 -12.94 9.72 11.89
CA GLU A 295 -14.04 9.64 12.86
C GLU A 295 -15.15 8.68 12.42
N ASP A 296 -15.19 8.34 11.14
CA ASP A 296 -16.17 7.40 10.58
C ASP A 296 -15.96 6.00 11.17
N LYS A 297 -17.02 5.44 11.75
CA LYS A 297 -16.98 4.15 12.46
C LYS A 297 -16.71 2.96 11.53
N THR A 298 -17.10 3.06 10.25
CA THR A 298 -16.85 2.04 9.23
C THR A 298 -15.42 2.15 8.73
N LEU A 299 -14.93 3.35 8.41
CA LEU A 299 -13.56 3.56 7.94
C LEU A 299 -12.51 3.28 9.03
N ARG A 300 -12.86 3.39 10.32
CA ARG A 300 -12.04 2.88 11.44
C ARG A 300 -11.84 1.36 11.41
N LEU A 301 -12.67 0.62 10.69
CA LEU A 301 -12.55 -0.83 10.49
C LEU A 301 -11.93 -1.15 9.13
N GLU A 302 -12.40 -0.53 8.06
CA GLU A 302 -11.99 -0.86 6.68
C GLU A 302 -10.68 -0.21 6.25
N GLY A 303 -10.36 0.95 6.82
CA GLY A 303 -9.25 1.79 6.39
C GLY A 303 -9.56 2.66 5.18
N ILE A 304 -8.57 3.46 4.82
CA ILE A 304 -8.56 4.38 3.68
C ILE A 304 -7.21 4.19 3.01
N THR A 305 -7.21 4.05 1.69
CA THR A 305 -6.00 3.99 0.88
C THR A 305 -5.49 5.42 0.70
N TRP A 306 -4.23 5.68 1.03
CA TRP A 306 -3.66 7.01 0.85
C TRP A 306 -3.57 7.33 -0.65
N ARG A 307 -3.91 8.57 -0.98
CA ARG A 307 -3.73 9.17 -2.31
C ARG A 307 -3.39 10.65 -2.16
N PRO A 308 -2.69 11.24 -3.13
CA PRO A 308 -2.53 12.69 -3.22
C PRO A 308 -3.82 13.47 -3.00
N GLY A 309 -3.77 14.52 -2.18
CA GLY A 309 -4.92 15.38 -1.91
C GLY A 309 -6.02 14.72 -1.10
N VAL A 310 -5.74 13.58 -0.43
CA VAL A 310 -6.71 13.00 0.50
C VAL A 310 -6.86 13.90 1.72
N GLU A 311 -7.97 14.62 1.79
CA GLU A 311 -8.33 15.36 2.99
C GLU A 311 -8.68 14.38 4.11
N GLY A 312 -8.17 14.63 5.31
CA GLY A 312 -8.56 13.86 6.49
C GLY A 312 -10.05 14.06 6.71
N GLN A 313 -10.87 13.09 6.29
CA GLN A 313 -12.33 13.20 6.36
C GLN A 313 -12.78 13.48 7.79
N ALA A 314 -13.08 14.76 8.05
CA ALA A 314 -13.88 15.18 9.18
C ALA A 314 -15.35 15.01 8.78
N GLY A 315 -16.01 14.03 9.40
CA GLY A 315 -17.47 13.92 9.55
C GLY A 315 -18.34 14.02 8.29
N GLY A 316 -18.86 12.87 7.85
CA GLY A 316 -20.20 12.76 7.26
C GLY A 316 -21.12 12.06 8.24
#